data_AF-A0A7K6JQW2-F1
#
_entry.id   AF-A0A7K6JQW2-F1
#
_cell.length_a   1.000
_cell.length_b   1.000
_cell.length_c   1.000
_cell.angle_alpha   90.00
_cell.angle_beta   90.00
_cell.angle_gamma   90.00
#
_symmetry.space_group_name_H-M   'P 1'
#
loop_
_entity.id
_entity.type
_entity.pdbx_description
1 polymer ?
#
loop_
_entity_poly.entity_id
_entity_poly.type
_entity_poly.pdbx_seq_one_letter_code
_entity_poly.pdbx_strand_id
1 'polypeptide(L)'
;AGAVRAPLSGPAEPPASCVCYGLGRFGRCPAARYQLAFLLLLLDELRVSAGAGGSAEGSAGPVPAHAALSPQVPPARCALFDPAFSAREAAALRALGLCLLPENEEGKHGVHGSATLFYMVHCGKALYNNLLWSNWSPAALSKLVIIGNSFRGIEERLLSRILERDYSYIAKVLKGVEEVALPSHPRYLDTFNDTSVHWFPLDKLQELSPEVWDCVEEPLYQDCEDLEIIRKGEE
;
A
#
# COMPACT_ATOMS: atom_id res chain seq x y z
N ALA A 1 -6.30 28.00 -13.29
CA ALA A 1 -7.34 28.24 -12.26
C ALA A 1 -7.25 27.11 -11.25
N GLY A 2 -6.81 27.42 -10.03
CA GLY A 2 -6.56 26.43 -8.99
C GLY A 2 -7.87 25.83 -8.50
N ALA A 3 -8.08 24.56 -8.79
CA ALA A 3 -9.01 23.76 -8.02
C ALA A 3 -8.39 23.58 -6.64
N VAL A 4 -8.92 24.29 -5.65
CA VAL A 4 -8.71 23.96 -4.24
C VAL A 4 -9.24 22.54 -4.08
N ARG A 5 -8.31 21.57 -4.09
CA ARG A 5 -8.64 20.18 -3.79
C ARG A 5 -9.27 20.19 -2.40
N ALA A 6 -10.53 19.75 -2.30
CA ALA A 6 -11.09 19.39 -1.01
C ALA A 6 -10.09 18.47 -0.29
N PRO A 7 -9.93 18.57 1.03
CA PRO A 7 -9.09 17.63 1.75
C PRO A 7 -9.62 16.23 1.42
N LEU A 8 -8.76 15.39 0.84
CA LEU A 8 -9.08 13.97 0.73
C LEU A 8 -9.40 13.53 2.16
N SER A 9 -10.54 12.86 2.36
CA SER A 9 -10.83 12.16 3.61
C SER A 9 -9.89 10.98 3.73
N GLY A 10 -8.60 11.28 3.95
CA GLY A 10 -7.55 10.30 4.09
C GLY A 10 -7.75 9.43 5.32
N PRO A 11 -6.90 8.42 5.53
CA PRO A 11 -6.92 7.62 6.75
C PRO A 11 -6.89 8.55 7.98
N ALA A 12 -7.61 8.15 9.03
CA ALA A 12 -7.75 8.95 10.25
C ALA A 12 -6.40 9.25 10.93
N GLU A 13 -5.38 8.44 10.66
CA GLU A 13 -4.01 8.57 11.17
C GLU A 13 -3.00 8.36 10.03
N PRO A 14 -1.88 9.09 10.01
CA PRO A 14 -0.85 8.83 9.03
C PRO A 14 -0.13 7.50 9.29
N PRO A 15 0.44 6.87 8.25
CA PRO A 15 1.12 5.60 8.39
C PRO A 15 2.29 5.68 9.39
N ALA A 16 2.35 4.70 10.29
CA ALA A 16 3.44 4.51 11.24
C ALA A 16 4.47 3.48 10.74
N SER A 17 4.09 2.64 9.78
CA SER A 17 4.93 1.63 9.13
C SER A 17 4.72 1.61 7.63
N CYS A 18 5.68 1.05 6.91
CA CYS A 18 5.59 0.77 5.48
C CYS A 18 5.98 -0.68 5.22
N VAL A 19 5.28 -1.34 4.31
CA VAL A 19 5.63 -2.65 3.77
C VAL A 19 5.70 -2.53 2.25
N CYS A 20 6.80 -2.98 1.66
CA CYS A 20 7.01 -2.97 0.22
C CYS A 20 7.06 -4.39 -0.31
N TYR A 21 6.24 -4.70 -1.32
CA TYR A 21 6.32 -5.93 -2.09
C TYR A 21 6.63 -5.64 -3.56
N GLY A 22 7.26 -6.59 -4.25
CA GLY A 22 7.33 -6.59 -5.71
C GLY A 22 8.21 -5.51 -6.34
N LEU A 23 9.25 -5.06 -5.63
CA LEU A 23 10.18 -4.03 -6.16
C LEU A 23 11.03 -4.55 -7.34
N GLY A 24 11.29 -5.86 -7.39
CA GLY A 24 12.11 -6.53 -8.39
C GLY A 24 13.61 -6.23 -8.30
N ARG A 25 14.33 -6.67 -9.34
CA ARG A 25 15.80 -6.50 -9.45
C ARG A 25 16.21 -5.09 -9.86
N PHE A 26 16.23 -4.15 -8.91
CA PHE A 26 16.63 -2.76 -9.17
C PHE A 26 18.08 -2.59 -9.64
N GLY A 27 18.97 -3.55 -9.42
CA GLY A 27 20.32 -3.52 -10.00
C GLY A 27 20.33 -3.64 -11.53
N ARG A 28 19.25 -4.17 -12.13
CA ARG A 28 19.17 -4.45 -13.57
C ARG A 28 17.95 -3.83 -14.26
N CYS A 29 16.89 -3.54 -13.52
CA CYS A 29 15.65 -2.98 -14.06
C CYS A 29 15.58 -1.45 -13.82
N PRO A 30 15.51 -0.61 -14.87
CA PRO A 30 15.32 0.84 -14.72
C PRO A 30 14.04 1.21 -13.97
N ALA A 31 12.91 0.56 -14.25
CA ALA A 31 11.63 0.83 -13.57
C ALA A 31 11.73 0.56 -12.05
N ALA A 32 12.28 -0.59 -11.67
CA ALA A 32 12.54 -0.94 -10.26
C ALA A 32 13.43 0.08 -9.53
N ARG A 33 14.41 0.69 -10.23
CA ARG A 33 15.23 1.78 -9.65
C ARG A 33 14.41 3.03 -9.37
N TYR A 34 13.55 3.42 -10.30
CA TYR A 34 12.67 4.58 -10.10
C TYR A 34 11.63 4.31 -9.02
N GLN A 35 11.09 3.09 -8.94
CA GLN A 35 10.19 2.67 -7.87
C GLN A 35 10.90 2.72 -6.50
N LEU A 36 12.15 2.23 -6.40
CA LEU A 36 12.93 2.33 -5.17
C LEU A 36 13.21 3.79 -4.80
N ALA A 37 13.62 4.60 -5.78
CA ALA A 37 13.87 6.02 -5.55
C ALA A 37 12.60 6.75 -5.07
N PHE A 38 11.45 6.44 -5.65
CA PHE A 38 10.17 7.00 -5.22
C PHE A 38 9.79 6.54 -3.81
N LEU A 39 9.96 5.27 -3.47
CA LEU A 39 9.75 4.76 -2.11
C LEU A 39 10.63 5.52 -1.10
N LEU A 40 11.92 5.69 -1.38
CA LEU A 40 12.83 6.42 -0.49
C LEU A 40 12.41 7.88 -0.29
N LEU A 41 12.05 8.58 -1.37
CA LEU A 41 11.55 9.96 -1.31
C LEU A 41 10.23 10.04 -0.55
N LEU A 42 9.34 9.06 -0.72
CA LEU A 42 8.08 8.99 0.00
C LEU A 42 8.30 8.79 1.50
N LEU A 43 9.22 7.91 1.89
CA LEU A 43 9.60 7.72 3.30
C LEU A 43 10.18 9.01 3.90
N ASP A 44 11.00 9.74 3.14
CA ASP A 44 11.53 11.03 3.58
C ASP A 44 10.43 12.09 3.71
N GLU A 45 9.51 12.20 2.75
CA GLU A 45 8.38 13.14 2.81
C GLU A 45 7.46 12.85 4.01
N LEU A 46 7.18 11.56 4.26
CA LEU A 46 6.42 11.12 5.42
C LEU A 46 7.11 11.57 6.71
N ARG A 47 8.45 11.52 6.78
CA ARG A 47 9.21 12.06 7.93
C ARG A 47 9.19 13.60 8.00
N VAL A 48 9.26 14.31 6.87
CA VAL A 48 9.28 15.78 6.83
C VAL A 48 7.95 16.39 7.24
N SER A 49 6.84 15.74 6.91
CA SER A 49 5.50 16.09 7.40
C SER A 49 5.38 16.03 8.94
N ALA A 50 6.39 15.50 9.65
CA ALA A 50 6.54 15.56 11.10
C ALA A 50 7.47 16.66 11.65
N GLY A 51 8.22 17.34 10.80
CA GLY A 51 9.14 18.42 11.20
C GLY A 51 8.56 19.83 11.12
N ALA A 52 7.39 20.04 10.52
CA ALA A 52 6.82 21.37 10.27
C ALA A 52 6.04 21.97 11.47
N GLY A 53 6.42 21.62 12.69
CA GLY A 53 5.87 22.16 13.93
C GLY A 53 6.97 22.57 14.90
N GLY A 54 7.51 23.79 14.77
CA GLY A 54 8.31 24.40 15.84
C GLY A 54 9.48 25.29 15.41
N SER A 55 9.20 26.51 14.99
CA SER A 55 10.00 27.69 15.40
C SER A 55 9.18 28.97 15.16
N ALA A 56 8.30 29.27 16.12
CA ALA A 56 7.80 30.62 16.32
C ALA A 56 7.72 30.86 17.84
N GLU A 57 8.74 31.52 18.37
CA GLU A 57 8.63 32.22 19.64
C GLU A 57 7.55 33.31 19.51
N GLY A 58 6.53 33.31 20.38
CA GLY A 58 5.66 34.48 20.51
C GLY A 58 4.20 34.23 20.92
N SER A 59 3.96 34.23 22.24
CA SER A 59 2.70 34.59 22.93
C SER A 59 1.53 33.59 22.94
N ALA A 60 0.86 33.57 24.10
CA ALA A 60 0.00 32.50 24.62
C ALA A 60 -1.46 32.55 24.13
N GLY A 61 -1.99 31.38 23.81
CA GLY A 61 -3.43 31.07 23.70
C GLY A 61 -3.64 29.54 23.74
N PRO A 62 -4.75 29.02 24.29
CA PRO A 62 -4.94 27.57 24.41
C PRO A 62 -5.30 26.98 23.05
N VAL A 63 -4.42 26.16 22.49
CA VAL A 63 -4.68 25.38 21.27
C VAL A 63 -5.47 24.12 21.66
N PRO A 64 -6.62 23.80 21.05
CA PRO A 64 -7.35 22.57 21.36
C PRO A 64 -6.57 21.34 20.88
N ALA A 65 -6.59 20.29 21.70
CA ALA A 65 -5.87 19.05 21.51
C ALA A 65 -6.49 18.19 20.39
N HIS A 66 -6.05 18.41 19.15
CA HIS A 66 -5.80 17.33 18.22
C HIS A 66 -4.32 17.42 17.87
N ALA A 67 -3.48 16.80 18.71
CA ALA A 67 -2.09 16.59 18.36
C ALA A 67 -2.08 15.75 17.08
N ALA A 68 -1.84 16.41 15.94
CA ALA A 68 -1.66 15.74 14.67
C ALA A 68 -0.50 14.76 14.86
N LEU A 69 -0.83 13.47 14.96
CA LEU A 69 0.13 12.39 14.78
C LEU A 69 0.82 12.70 13.47
N SER A 70 2.08 13.10 13.51
CA SER A 70 2.81 13.35 12.29
C SER A 70 3.45 12.05 11.83
N PRO A 71 3.50 11.75 10.52
CA PRO A 71 4.06 10.49 10.06
C PRO A 71 5.54 10.39 10.45
N GLN A 72 5.90 9.27 11.08
CA GLN A 72 7.29 8.93 11.35
C GLN A 72 7.45 7.48 10.90
N VAL A 73 7.55 7.28 9.59
CA VAL A 73 8.01 5.99 9.07
C VAL A 73 9.53 6.10 8.89
N PRO A 74 10.35 5.82 9.92
CA PRO A 74 11.78 5.65 9.72
C PRO A 74 12.02 4.44 8.80
N PRO A 75 13.14 4.40 8.06
CA PRO A 75 13.58 3.26 7.25
C PRO A 75 13.53 1.93 8.03
N ALA A 76 13.85 1.96 9.33
CA ALA A 76 13.77 0.78 10.19
C ALA A 76 12.35 0.23 10.39
N ARG A 77 11.32 1.01 10.08
CA ARG A 77 9.89 0.61 10.06
C ARG A 77 9.35 0.47 8.63
N CYS A 78 10.23 0.43 7.64
CA CYS A 78 9.94 0.02 6.28
C CYS A 78 10.48 -1.38 6.06
N ALA A 79 9.58 -2.36 5.95
CA ALA A 79 9.91 -3.74 5.64
C ALA A 79 9.74 -3.99 4.14
N LEU A 80 10.68 -4.71 3.52
CA LEU A 80 10.63 -5.04 2.09
C LEU A 80 10.75 -6.54 1.89
N PHE A 81 10.01 -7.05 0.92
CA PHE A 81 10.17 -8.40 0.43
C PHE A 81 10.03 -8.45 -1.09
N ASP A 82 10.98 -9.10 -1.72
CA ASP A 82 10.88 -9.55 -3.10
C ASP A 82 11.80 -10.76 -3.28
N PRO A 83 11.27 -11.92 -3.72
CA PRO A 83 12.10 -13.11 -3.93
C PRO A 83 13.14 -12.92 -5.04
N ALA A 84 12.96 -11.93 -5.92
CA ALA A 84 13.91 -11.65 -6.99
C ALA A 84 15.19 -10.95 -6.51
N PHE A 85 15.24 -10.44 -5.27
CA PHE A 85 16.41 -9.72 -4.75
C PHE A 85 17.67 -10.60 -4.75
N SER A 86 18.74 -10.07 -5.34
CA SER A 86 20.08 -10.63 -5.17
C SER A 86 20.66 -10.29 -3.80
N ALA A 87 21.66 -11.06 -3.36
CA ALA A 87 22.40 -10.76 -2.12
C ALA A 87 22.98 -9.33 -2.08
N ARG A 88 23.38 -8.78 -3.23
CA ARG A 88 23.90 -7.41 -3.34
C ARG A 88 22.81 -6.37 -3.16
N GLU A 89 21.64 -6.59 -3.76
CA GLU A 89 20.47 -5.72 -3.62
C GLU A 89 19.96 -5.74 -2.17
N ALA A 90 19.86 -6.92 -1.57
CA ALA A 90 19.52 -7.10 -0.17
C ALA A 90 20.50 -6.37 0.77
N ALA A 91 21.81 -6.45 0.49
CA ALA A 91 22.82 -5.71 1.25
C ALA A 91 22.68 -4.19 1.09
N ALA A 92 22.41 -3.71 -0.14
CA ALA A 92 22.21 -2.30 -0.40
C ALA A 92 20.97 -1.73 0.31
N LEU A 93 19.84 -2.46 0.31
CA LEU A 93 18.63 -2.06 1.05
C LEU A 93 18.89 -1.93 2.56
N ARG A 94 19.63 -2.90 3.15
CA ARG A 94 20.04 -2.82 4.56
C ARG A 94 20.97 -1.64 4.83
N ALA A 95 21.89 -1.33 3.92
CA ALA A 95 22.78 -0.17 4.04
C ALA A 95 22.02 1.17 3.99
N LEU A 96 20.84 1.19 3.34
CA LEU A 96 19.92 2.33 3.35
C LEU A 96 19.04 2.39 4.63
N GLY A 97 19.25 1.47 5.58
CA GLY A 97 18.51 1.40 6.84
C GLY A 97 17.13 0.76 6.74
N LEU A 98 16.83 0.11 5.60
CA LEU A 98 15.57 -0.59 5.38
C LEU A 98 15.61 -2.02 5.94
N CYS A 99 14.46 -2.53 6.37
CA CYS A 99 14.32 -3.88 6.90
C CYS A 99 13.90 -4.86 5.79
N LEU A 100 14.49 -6.05 5.75
CA LEU A 100 14.02 -7.11 4.85
C LEU A 100 13.18 -8.10 5.65
N LEU A 101 12.01 -8.45 5.13
CA LEU A 101 11.23 -9.54 5.70
C LEU A 101 12.00 -10.86 5.53
N PRO A 102 12.01 -11.73 6.55
CA PRO A 102 12.78 -12.96 6.52
C PRO A 102 12.13 -14.06 5.68
N GLU A 103 10.83 -13.95 5.40
CA GLU A 103 10.03 -14.98 4.74
C GLU A 103 9.09 -14.35 3.73
N ASN A 104 8.69 -15.15 2.74
CA ASN A 104 7.59 -14.82 1.85
C ASN A 104 6.25 -14.95 2.58
N GLU A 105 5.68 -13.81 2.92
CA GLU A 105 4.35 -13.71 3.51
C GLU A 105 3.24 -13.77 2.44
N GLU A 106 3.58 -13.87 1.15
CA GLU A 106 2.63 -13.91 0.04
C GLU A 106 1.63 -12.74 0.05
N GLY A 107 2.05 -11.57 0.56
CA GLY A 107 1.22 -10.38 0.70
C GLY A 107 0.29 -10.37 1.92
N LYS A 108 0.39 -11.36 2.83
CA LYS A 108 -0.53 -11.54 3.97
C LYS A 108 -0.14 -10.75 5.23
N HIS A 109 0.63 -9.67 5.10
CA HIS A 109 1.07 -8.88 6.25
C HIS A 109 -0.12 -8.17 6.93
N GLY A 110 -0.14 -8.19 8.26
CA GLY A 110 -1.18 -7.53 9.06
C GLY A 110 -0.79 -6.11 9.46
N VAL A 111 -1.77 -5.23 9.70
CA VAL A 111 -1.48 -3.86 10.20
C VAL A 111 -1.11 -3.77 11.67
N HIS A 112 -1.22 -4.87 12.43
CA HIS A 112 -0.81 -5.00 13.83
C HIS A 112 -1.22 -3.82 14.74
N GLY A 113 -2.38 -3.23 14.47
CA GLY A 113 -2.96 -2.15 15.28
C GLY A 113 -2.61 -0.71 14.85
N SER A 114 -1.65 -0.50 13.95
CA SER A 114 -1.22 0.84 13.50
C SER A 114 -1.43 1.07 12.00
N ALA A 115 -1.72 2.31 11.60
CA ALA A 115 -1.80 2.69 10.19
C ALA A 115 -0.53 2.27 9.43
N THR A 116 -0.69 1.57 8.31
CA THR A 116 0.43 1.00 7.54
C THR A 116 0.24 1.28 6.05
N LEU A 117 1.32 1.78 5.44
CA LEU A 117 1.44 1.97 4.01
C LEU A 117 1.93 0.67 3.36
N PHE A 118 1.23 0.20 2.34
CA PHE A 118 1.62 -0.92 1.50
C PHE A 118 2.04 -0.39 0.13
N TYR A 119 3.33 -0.45 -0.17
CA TYR A 119 3.91 -0.06 -1.44
C TYR A 119 4.04 -1.30 -2.34
N MET A 120 3.18 -1.41 -3.33
CA MET A 120 2.96 -2.64 -4.10
C MET A 120 2.91 -2.38 -5.61
N VAL A 121 3.60 -1.34 -6.11
CA VAL A 121 3.57 -0.96 -7.53
C VAL A 121 3.87 -2.16 -8.43
N HIS A 122 2.99 -2.44 -9.40
CA HIS A 122 3.06 -3.56 -10.34
C HIS A 122 3.07 -4.97 -9.71
N CYS A 123 2.70 -5.10 -8.43
CA CYS A 123 2.47 -6.40 -7.82
C CYS A 123 1.36 -7.18 -8.53
N GLY A 124 1.43 -8.51 -8.48
CA GLY A 124 0.37 -9.38 -8.96
C GLY A 124 -0.92 -9.23 -8.16
N LYS A 125 -2.05 -9.48 -8.80
CA LYS A 125 -3.41 -9.31 -8.24
C LYS A 125 -3.64 -10.14 -6.97
N ALA A 126 -3.03 -11.32 -6.90
CA ALA A 126 -3.08 -12.20 -5.74
C ALA A 126 -2.49 -11.56 -4.47
N LEU A 127 -1.45 -10.73 -4.59
CA LEU A 127 -0.85 -10.05 -3.42
C LEU A 127 -1.82 -9.04 -2.80
N TYR A 128 -2.55 -8.26 -3.60
CA TYR A 128 -3.58 -7.35 -3.08
C TYR A 128 -4.74 -8.11 -2.45
N ASN A 129 -5.19 -9.18 -3.10
CA ASN A 129 -6.29 -9.99 -2.59
C ASN A 129 -5.93 -10.66 -1.26
N ASN A 130 -4.70 -11.16 -1.12
CA ASN A 130 -4.17 -11.71 0.13
C ASN A 130 -4.02 -10.65 1.23
N LEU A 131 -3.55 -9.45 0.87
CA LEU A 131 -3.42 -8.33 1.81
C LEU A 131 -4.79 -7.90 2.37
N LEU A 132 -5.79 -7.81 1.50
CA LEU A 132 -7.15 -7.49 1.91
C LEU A 132 -7.69 -8.59 2.83
N TRP A 133 -7.52 -9.86 2.46
CA TRP A 133 -7.95 -11.00 3.27
C TRP A 133 -7.32 -11.01 4.67
N SER A 134 -5.99 -10.83 4.78
CA SER A 134 -5.30 -10.86 6.08
C SER A 134 -5.71 -9.70 7.00
N ASN A 135 -6.35 -8.67 6.45
CA ASN A 135 -6.83 -7.50 7.16
C ASN A 135 -8.36 -7.32 7.06
N TRP A 136 -9.14 -8.38 6.81
CA TRP A 136 -10.55 -8.31 6.41
C TRP A 136 -11.54 -7.91 7.53
N SER A 137 -11.42 -6.68 8.02
CA SER A 137 -12.40 -6.07 8.92
C SER A 137 -12.41 -4.56 8.71
N PRO A 138 -13.52 -3.85 9.01
CA PRO A 138 -13.57 -2.40 8.90
C PRO A 138 -12.47 -1.71 9.72
N ALA A 139 -12.19 -2.22 10.91
CA ALA A 139 -11.19 -1.68 11.83
C ALA A 139 -9.74 -1.86 11.35
N ALA A 140 -9.44 -2.95 10.63
CA ALA A 140 -8.13 -3.18 10.06
C ALA A 140 -7.98 -2.47 8.70
N LEU A 141 -8.94 -2.62 7.78
CA LEU A 141 -8.92 -1.96 6.47
C LEU A 141 -8.82 -0.44 6.56
N SER A 142 -9.49 0.19 7.53
CA SER A 142 -9.39 1.65 7.75
C SER A 142 -7.99 2.14 8.15
N LYS A 143 -7.06 1.23 8.45
CA LYS A 143 -5.65 1.50 8.75
C LYS A 143 -4.71 1.19 7.57
N LEU A 144 -5.24 0.71 6.45
CA LEU A 144 -4.46 0.43 5.24
C LEU A 144 -4.43 1.67 4.33
N VAL A 145 -3.23 1.97 3.83
CA VAL A 145 -3.04 2.77 2.62
C VAL A 145 -2.27 1.90 1.64
N ILE A 146 -2.70 1.83 0.39
CA ILE A 146 -2.00 1.09 -0.66
C ILE A 146 -1.50 2.09 -1.70
N ILE A 147 -0.27 1.94 -2.16
CA ILE A 147 0.23 2.56 -3.39
C ILE A 147 0.55 1.41 -4.34
N GLY A 148 -0.30 1.20 -5.33
CA GLY A 148 -0.24 0.02 -6.20
C GLY A 148 -1.19 0.13 -7.38
N ASN A 149 -1.46 -0.99 -8.02
CA ASN A 149 -2.27 -1.10 -9.22
C ASN A 149 -3.72 -0.65 -8.94
N SER A 150 -4.33 0.00 -9.92
CA SER A 150 -5.71 0.45 -9.82
C SER A 150 -6.67 -0.71 -9.58
N PHE A 151 -7.49 -0.65 -8.52
CA PHE A 151 -8.51 -1.67 -8.27
C PHE A 151 -9.64 -1.54 -9.29
N ARG A 152 -9.99 -0.30 -9.66
CA ARG A 152 -10.89 -0.03 -10.79
C ARG A 152 -10.33 -0.57 -12.10
N GLY A 153 -9.04 -0.33 -12.37
CA GLY A 153 -8.38 -0.88 -13.54
C GLY A 153 -8.38 -2.42 -13.55
N ILE A 154 -8.22 -3.07 -12.39
CA ILE A 154 -8.33 -4.53 -12.26
C ILE A 154 -9.76 -5.00 -12.57
N GLU A 155 -10.78 -4.33 -12.02
CA GLU A 155 -12.20 -4.60 -12.29
C GLU A 155 -12.53 -4.50 -13.78
N GLU A 156 -12.07 -3.44 -14.46
CA GLU A 156 -12.35 -3.18 -15.87
C GLU A 156 -11.70 -4.20 -16.82
N ARG A 157 -10.54 -4.77 -16.45
CA ARG A 157 -9.77 -5.70 -17.30
C ARG A 157 -10.14 -7.16 -17.10
N LEU A 158 -10.68 -7.52 -15.93
CA LEU A 158 -11.07 -8.90 -15.63
C LEU A 158 -12.55 -9.15 -15.92
N LEU A 159 -12.87 -10.37 -16.36
CA LEU A 159 -14.26 -10.81 -16.38
C LEU A 159 -14.79 -10.88 -14.95
N SER A 160 -16.00 -10.36 -14.69
CA SER A 160 -16.60 -10.32 -13.35
C SER A 160 -16.58 -11.68 -12.64
N ARG A 161 -16.90 -12.76 -13.37
CA ARG A 161 -16.84 -14.13 -12.84
C ARG A 161 -15.45 -14.57 -12.36
N ILE A 162 -14.38 -14.07 -13.00
CA ILE A 162 -12.98 -14.38 -12.63
C ILE A 162 -12.61 -13.52 -11.42
N LEU A 163 -12.93 -12.23 -11.46
CA LEU A 163 -12.69 -11.32 -10.34
C LEU A 163 -13.37 -11.81 -9.06
N GLU A 164 -14.65 -12.17 -9.13
CA GLU A 164 -15.42 -12.65 -7.98
C GLU A 164 -14.94 -14.00 -7.46
N ARG A 165 -14.49 -14.91 -8.35
CA ARG A 165 -14.01 -16.24 -7.98
C ARG A 165 -12.59 -16.20 -7.40
N ASP A 166 -11.65 -15.57 -8.09
CA ASP A 166 -10.22 -15.66 -7.78
C ASP A 166 -9.72 -14.51 -6.92
N TYR A 167 -10.33 -13.32 -7.06
CA TYR A 167 -9.90 -12.09 -6.40
C TYR A 167 -11.06 -11.46 -5.61
N SER A 168 -11.80 -12.32 -4.89
CA SER A 168 -13.08 -11.96 -4.28
C SER A 168 -12.98 -10.81 -3.27
N TYR A 169 -11.84 -10.63 -2.59
CA TYR A 169 -11.64 -9.55 -1.63
C TYR A 169 -11.46 -8.21 -2.35
N ILE A 170 -10.79 -8.19 -3.50
CA ILE A 170 -10.76 -7.01 -4.37
C ILE A 170 -12.19 -6.68 -4.82
N ALA A 171 -12.92 -7.67 -5.36
CA ALA A 171 -14.30 -7.48 -5.84
C ALA A 171 -15.22 -6.87 -4.78
N LYS A 172 -15.15 -7.40 -3.55
CA LYS A 172 -15.99 -6.99 -2.42
C LYS A 172 -15.66 -5.60 -1.90
N VAL A 173 -14.39 -5.18 -1.94
CA VAL A 173 -13.97 -3.90 -1.35
C VAL A 173 -14.17 -2.70 -2.29
N LEU A 174 -14.49 -2.91 -3.57
CA LEU A 174 -14.59 -1.83 -4.59
C LEU A 174 -15.51 -0.66 -4.19
N LYS A 175 -16.58 -0.91 -3.44
CA LYS A 175 -17.47 0.15 -2.93
C LYS A 175 -16.98 0.80 -1.63
N GLY A 176 -16.14 0.09 -0.88
CA GLY A 176 -15.57 0.53 0.40
C GLY A 176 -14.21 1.23 0.27
N VAL A 177 -13.59 1.19 -0.90
CA VAL A 177 -12.30 1.80 -1.19
C VAL A 177 -12.47 3.16 -1.87
N GLU A 178 -11.63 4.10 -1.50
CA GLU A 178 -11.35 5.31 -2.27
C GLU A 178 -10.02 5.14 -2.99
N GLU A 179 -9.96 5.63 -4.23
CA GLU A 179 -8.78 5.48 -5.08
C GLU A 179 -8.52 6.76 -5.86
N VAL A 180 -7.26 7.20 -5.88
CA VAL A 180 -6.79 8.29 -6.75
C VAL A 180 -5.55 7.88 -7.52
N ALA A 181 -5.59 8.00 -8.85
CA ALA A 181 -4.45 7.73 -9.71
C ALA A 181 -3.28 8.69 -9.40
N LEU A 182 -2.05 8.17 -9.46
CA LEU A 182 -0.86 9.02 -9.40
C LEU A 182 -0.81 9.94 -10.64
N PRO A 183 -0.26 11.16 -10.50
CA PRO A 183 -0.06 12.04 -11.65
C PRO A 183 0.81 11.36 -12.72
N SER A 184 0.36 11.39 -13.96
CA SER A 184 1.15 10.87 -15.08
C SER A 184 2.30 11.81 -15.40
N HIS A 185 3.45 11.22 -15.75
CA HIS A 185 4.62 11.97 -16.19
C HIS A 185 5.30 11.23 -17.35
N PRO A 186 5.57 11.87 -18.51
CA PRO A 186 6.10 11.19 -19.70
C PRO A 186 7.34 10.34 -19.47
N ARG A 187 8.24 10.79 -18.57
CA ARG A 187 9.47 10.06 -18.20
C ARG A 187 9.21 8.75 -17.45
N TYR A 188 8.09 8.64 -16.74
CA TYR A 188 7.81 7.54 -15.82
C TYR A 188 6.53 6.77 -16.18
N LEU A 189 6.03 6.94 -17.42
CA LEU A 189 4.81 6.29 -17.88
C LEU A 189 4.87 4.78 -17.66
N ASP A 190 5.92 4.10 -18.11
CA ASP A 190 6.03 2.64 -17.96
C ASP A 190 6.41 2.18 -16.53
N THR A 191 6.70 3.12 -15.62
CA THR A 191 7.11 2.80 -14.24
C THR A 191 5.95 2.88 -13.26
N PHE A 192 5.08 3.88 -13.44
CA PHE A 192 3.94 4.16 -12.55
C PHE A 192 2.61 4.22 -13.30
N ASN A 193 2.53 3.65 -14.51
CA ASN A 193 1.24 3.44 -15.18
C ASN A 193 0.33 2.62 -14.27
N ASP A 194 -0.97 2.87 -14.36
CA ASP A 194 -1.98 2.12 -13.61
C ASP A 194 -1.75 2.14 -12.08
N THR A 195 -0.93 3.07 -11.57
CA THR A 195 -0.63 3.18 -10.14
C THR A 195 -1.52 4.22 -9.48
N SER A 196 -2.14 3.85 -8.38
CA SER A 196 -3.05 4.65 -7.59
C SER A 196 -2.70 4.58 -6.10
N VAL A 197 -3.17 5.57 -5.36
CA VAL A 197 -3.24 5.55 -3.91
C VAL A 197 -4.64 5.11 -3.50
N HIS A 198 -4.74 4.06 -2.69
CA HIS A 198 -5.97 3.53 -2.14
C HIS A 198 -6.03 3.75 -0.63
N TRP A 199 -7.19 4.10 -0.13
CA TRP A 199 -7.49 4.11 1.31
C TRP A 199 -8.94 3.69 1.52
N PHE A 200 -9.27 3.30 2.75
CA PHE A 200 -10.56 2.67 3.06
C PHE A 200 -11.28 3.47 4.14
N PRO A 201 -12.09 4.48 3.78
CA PRO A 201 -12.84 5.27 4.75
C PRO A 201 -13.75 4.39 5.60
N LEU A 202 -13.68 4.54 6.93
CA LEU A 202 -14.42 3.68 7.86
C LEU A 202 -15.93 3.75 7.64
N ASP A 203 -16.46 4.93 7.31
CA ASP A 203 -17.86 5.16 6.96
C ASP A 203 -18.27 4.35 5.73
N LYS A 204 -17.48 4.38 4.65
CA LYS A 204 -17.75 3.56 3.46
C LYS A 204 -17.69 2.06 3.73
N LEU A 205 -16.77 1.61 4.58
CA LEU A 205 -16.69 0.20 4.97
C LEU A 205 -17.92 -0.22 5.78
N GLN A 206 -18.44 0.66 6.64
CA GLN A 206 -19.65 0.42 7.43
C GLN A 206 -20.94 0.43 6.58
N GLU A 207 -20.91 1.07 5.42
CA GLU A 207 -22.00 1.03 4.43
C GLU A 207 -22.05 -0.27 3.61
N LEU A 208 -20.98 -1.08 3.64
CA LEU A 208 -20.98 -2.39 3.00
C LEU A 208 -21.94 -3.35 3.70
N SER A 209 -22.54 -4.26 2.92
CA SER A 209 -23.42 -5.30 3.42
C SER A 209 -22.71 -6.16 4.49
N PRO A 210 -23.34 -6.50 5.63
CA PRO A 210 -22.72 -7.32 6.67
C PRO A 210 -22.12 -8.63 6.14
N GLU A 211 -22.77 -9.24 5.15
CA GLU A 211 -22.37 -10.52 4.53
C GLU A 211 -21.03 -10.43 3.79
N VAL A 212 -20.58 -9.22 3.44
CA VAL A 212 -19.25 -9.00 2.86
C VAL A 212 -18.15 -9.42 3.85
N TRP A 213 -18.39 -9.19 5.14
CA TRP A 213 -17.45 -9.45 6.23
C TRP A 213 -17.49 -10.91 6.71
N ASP A 214 -18.52 -11.66 6.35
CA ASP A 214 -18.63 -13.09 6.66
C ASP A 214 -17.66 -13.94 5.83
N CYS A 215 -17.08 -13.39 4.77
CA CYS A 215 -16.06 -14.06 3.98
C CYS A 215 -14.72 -14.08 4.74
N VAL A 216 -14.26 -15.29 5.07
CA VAL A 216 -13.06 -15.51 5.90
C VAL A 216 -12.09 -16.51 5.27
N GLU A 217 -12.48 -17.14 4.17
CA GLU A 217 -11.72 -18.18 3.50
C GLU A 217 -10.44 -17.63 2.86
N GLU A 218 -9.32 -18.28 3.16
CA GLU A 218 -8.03 -17.94 2.56
C GLU A 218 -8.06 -18.18 1.04
N PRO A 219 -7.60 -17.23 0.21
CA PRO A 219 -7.48 -17.44 -1.23
C PRO A 219 -6.49 -18.56 -1.58
N LEU A 220 -6.93 -19.57 -2.35
CA LEU A 220 -6.11 -20.74 -2.72
C LEU A 220 -5.62 -20.74 -4.18
N TYR A 221 -6.24 -19.94 -5.06
CA TYR A 221 -5.88 -19.75 -6.47
C TYR A 221 -5.62 -21.05 -7.27
N GLN A 222 -6.44 -22.08 -7.10
CA GLN A 222 -6.19 -23.42 -7.69
C GLN A 222 -6.39 -23.45 -9.22
N ASP A 223 -7.30 -22.64 -9.76
CA ASP A 223 -7.69 -22.62 -11.18
C ASP A 223 -7.33 -21.28 -11.87
N CYS A 224 -6.22 -20.65 -11.46
CA CYS A 224 -5.78 -19.36 -11.98
C CYS A 224 -4.60 -19.56 -12.97
N GLU A 225 -4.88 -19.44 -14.27
CA GLU A 225 -3.89 -19.71 -15.33
C GLU A 225 -2.73 -18.70 -15.34
N ASP A 226 -2.99 -17.44 -15.02
CA ASP A 226 -2.01 -16.34 -15.00
C ASP A 226 -1.74 -15.84 -13.57
N LEU A 227 -1.45 -16.77 -12.66
CA LEU A 227 -1.20 -16.44 -11.26
C LEU A 227 0.15 -15.73 -11.06
N GLU A 228 0.10 -14.41 -10.87
CA GLU A 228 1.28 -13.55 -10.67
C GLU A 228 1.75 -13.51 -9.20
N ILE A 229 2.04 -14.67 -8.59
CA ILE A 229 2.63 -14.76 -7.23
C ILE A 229 3.64 -15.90 -7.16
N ILE A 230 4.76 -15.67 -6.48
CA ILE A 230 5.70 -16.72 -6.12
C ILE A 230 5.25 -17.27 -4.77
N ARG A 231 4.99 -18.58 -4.69
CA ARG A 231 4.50 -19.22 -3.47
C ARG A 231 5.64 -19.58 -2.52
N LYS A 232 5.32 -19.66 -1.23
CA LYS A 232 6.28 -20.07 -0.20
C LYS A 232 6.86 -21.46 -0.53
N GLY A 233 8.18 -21.53 -0.70
CA GLY A 233 8.90 -22.76 -1.05
C GLY A 233 9.25 -22.90 -2.54
N GLU A 234 8.84 -21.96 -3.39
CA GLU A 234 9.13 -21.94 -4.83
C GLU A 234 10.14 -20.84 -5.23
N GLU A 235 10.88 -20.30 -4.26
CA GLU A 235 11.79 -19.14 -4.40
C GLU A 235 13.22 -19.47 -4.83
#